data_AF-A0A7S3KL57-F1
#
_entry.id   AF-A0A7S3KL57-F1
#
_cell.length_a   1.000
_cell.length_b   1.000
_cell.length_c   1.000
_cell.angle_alpha   90.00
_cell.angle_beta   90.00
_cell.angle_gamma   90.00
#
_symmetry.space_group_name_H-M   'P 1'
#
loop_
_entity.id
_entity.type
_entity.pdbx_description
1 polymer ?
#
loop_
_entity_poly.entity_id
_entity_poly.type
_entity_poly.pdbx_seq_one_letter_code
_entity_poly.pdbx_strand_id
1 'polypeptide(L)'
;VDQMNQLNIEGSLDRSDNEAEGDNEEPKVEEEQLHESLVQYQDVNDDPNENAIVLHEDKQYYPEAEEVYGNAETLVQEEDAIPITTPIIAPVKKYDFDAQEKEIPKTTFNFEFLGNLSSKPDRIRNLAVCGHLHHGKTLFMDMFVQETHTKSWDPAVEHKYTDTRKDEKERM
;
A
#
# COMPACT_ATOMS: atom_id res chain seq x y z
N VAL A 1 -49.40 -13.06 -10.88
CA VAL A 1 -48.66 -13.15 -12.16
C VAL A 1 -47.85 -14.40 -12.04
N ASP A 2 -48.49 -15.53 -12.32
CA ASP A 2 -47.94 -16.87 -12.22
C ASP A 2 -48.60 -17.72 -13.30
N GLN A 3 -47.81 -18.66 -13.81
CA GLN A 3 -48.14 -19.85 -14.59
C GLN A 3 -48.30 -19.78 -16.13
N MET A 4 -47.47 -20.65 -16.74
CA MET A 4 -47.69 -21.48 -17.95
C MET A 4 -47.42 -20.89 -19.34
N ASN A 5 -46.28 -21.28 -19.93
CA ASN A 5 -46.35 -22.00 -21.20
C ASN A 5 -45.13 -22.91 -21.43
N GLN A 6 -45.40 -24.22 -21.50
CA GLN A 6 -44.52 -25.24 -22.06
C GLN A 6 -44.75 -25.30 -23.57
N LEU A 7 -43.68 -25.49 -24.36
CA LEU A 7 -43.75 -26.24 -25.62
C LEU A 7 -42.44 -27.03 -25.80
N ASN A 8 -42.54 -28.34 -25.62
CA ASN A 8 -41.60 -29.36 -26.07
C ASN A 8 -41.53 -29.38 -27.60
N ILE A 9 -40.32 -29.52 -28.16
CA ILE A 9 -40.10 -30.28 -29.40
C ILE A 9 -38.88 -31.18 -29.21
N GLU A 10 -39.13 -32.48 -29.32
CA GLU A 10 -38.20 -33.60 -29.30
C GLU A 10 -37.43 -33.75 -30.64
N GLY A 11 -36.32 -34.48 -30.62
CA GLY A 11 -35.60 -34.95 -31.83
C GLY A 11 -34.11 -35.16 -31.55
N SER A 12 -33.74 -36.19 -30.78
CA SER A 12 -33.29 -37.52 -31.26
C SER A 12 -31.77 -37.60 -31.49
N LEU A 13 -31.14 -38.39 -30.61
CA LEU A 13 -29.76 -38.86 -30.69
C LEU A 13 -29.48 -39.64 -31.98
N ASP A 14 -28.26 -39.49 -32.52
CA ASP A 14 -27.56 -40.64 -33.07
C ASP A 14 -26.08 -40.62 -32.67
N ARG A 15 -25.58 -41.81 -32.34
CA ARG A 15 -24.29 -42.11 -31.72
C ARG A 15 -23.20 -42.26 -32.78
N SER A 16 -21.97 -41.89 -32.43
CA SER A 16 -20.80 -42.66 -32.86
C SER A 16 -19.72 -42.54 -31.79
N ASP A 17 -19.56 -43.65 -31.08
CA ASP A 17 -18.45 -43.94 -30.16
C ASP A 17 -17.15 -44.05 -30.96
N ASN A 18 -16.09 -43.42 -30.50
CA ASN A 18 -14.73 -43.73 -30.93
C ASN A 18 -13.84 -43.83 -29.70
N GLU A 19 -13.70 -45.07 -29.24
CA GLU A 19 -12.75 -45.51 -28.23
C GLU A 19 -11.33 -45.38 -28.80
N ALA A 20 -10.47 -44.63 -28.09
CA ALA A 20 -9.03 -44.70 -28.27
C ALA A 20 -8.44 -45.02 -26.90
N GLU A 21 -8.17 -46.30 -26.69
CA GLU A 21 -7.38 -46.84 -25.58
C GLU A 21 -5.97 -46.25 -25.67
N GLY A 22 -5.58 -45.50 -24.65
CA GLY A 22 -4.21 -45.07 -24.42
C GLY A 22 -3.66 -45.85 -23.23
N ASP A 23 -2.69 -46.71 -23.50
CA ASP A 23 -1.97 -47.57 -22.55
C ASP A 23 -1.40 -46.74 -21.38
N ASN A 24 -2.04 -46.86 -20.22
CA ASN A 24 -1.46 -46.44 -18.94
C ASN A 24 -0.67 -47.62 -18.36
N GLU A 25 0.61 -47.74 -18.75
CA GLU A 25 1.55 -48.60 -18.05
C GLU A 25 1.93 -47.95 -16.71
N GLU A 26 1.32 -48.44 -15.63
CA GLU A 26 1.76 -48.18 -14.26
C GLU A 26 3.21 -48.69 -14.07
N PRO A 27 4.13 -47.91 -13.47
CA PRO A 27 5.45 -48.42 -13.16
C PRO A 27 5.33 -49.50 -12.08
N LYS A 28 5.64 -50.75 -12.46
CA LYS A 28 5.81 -51.88 -11.54
C LYS A 28 6.88 -51.53 -10.51
N VAL A 29 6.48 -51.58 -9.24
CA VAL A 29 7.39 -51.61 -8.09
C VAL A 29 8.17 -52.93 -8.17
N GLU A 30 9.43 -52.86 -8.55
CA GLU A 30 10.33 -54.00 -8.48
C GLU A 30 10.68 -54.25 -7.01
N GLU A 31 10.23 -55.37 -6.46
CA GLU A 31 10.64 -55.88 -5.16
C GLU A 31 12.17 -56.08 -5.15
N GLU A 32 12.86 -55.33 -4.28
CA GLU A 32 14.29 -55.48 -4.02
C GLU A 32 14.61 -56.93 -3.63
N GLN A 33 15.34 -57.62 -4.51
CA GLN A 33 16.00 -58.87 -4.17
C GLN A 33 17.10 -58.58 -3.15
N LEU A 34 16.89 -59.03 -1.91
CA LEU A 34 17.88 -59.09 -0.84
C LEU A 34 19.16 -59.79 -1.35
N HIS A 35 20.15 -59.00 -1.78
CA HIS A 35 21.49 -59.48 -2.07
C HIS A 35 22.30 -59.48 -0.78
N GLU A 36 22.21 -60.57 -0.03
CA GLU A 36 23.12 -60.87 1.08
C GLU A 36 24.52 -61.13 0.49
N SER A 37 25.31 -60.07 0.34
CA SER A 37 26.74 -60.14 -0.01
C SER A 37 27.58 -59.62 1.14
N LEU A 38 28.03 -60.60 1.94
CA LEU A 38 29.24 -60.64 2.76
C LEU A 38 30.11 -59.38 2.76
N VAL A 39 30.12 -58.72 3.92
CA VAL A 39 31.08 -57.69 4.33
C VAL A 39 32.51 -58.24 4.24
N GLN A 40 33.31 -57.73 3.29
CA GLN A 40 34.77 -57.82 3.34
C GLN A 40 35.32 -56.53 3.96
N TYR A 41 35.80 -56.65 5.20
CA TYR A 41 36.54 -55.61 5.91
C TYR A 41 37.97 -55.49 5.35
N GLN A 42 38.35 -54.33 4.85
CA GLN A 42 39.69 -53.73 5.04
C GLN A 42 39.84 -52.39 4.29
N ASP A 43 39.76 -51.28 5.02
CA ASP A 43 40.91 -50.35 5.15
C ASP A 43 40.72 -49.53 6.44
N VAL A 44 41.74 -49.54 7.29
CA VAL A 44 41.69 -48.92 8.63
C VAL A 44 42.33 -47.55 8.51
N ASN A 45 41.53 -46.54 8.18
CA ASN A 45 41.85 -45.17 8.56
C ASN A 45 41.26 -44.96 9.96
N ASP A 46 42.15 -44.85 10.95
CA ASP A 46 41.83 -44.64 12.37
C ASP A 46 41.40 -43.17 12.61
N ASP A 47 40.20 -42.80 12.16
CA ASP A 47 39.49 -41.66 12.71
C ASP A 47 38.18 -42.16 13.34
N PRO A 48 38.05 -42.16 14.69
CA PRO A 48 36.97 -42.86 15.40
C PRO A 48 35.55 -42.26 15.18
N ASN A 49 35.43 -41.22 14.34
CA ASN A 49 34.17 -40.53 14.04
C ASN A 49 33.56 -40.88 12.67
N GLU A 50 34.26 -41.56 11.76
CA GLU A 50 33.78 -41.75 10.37
C GLU A 50 32.70 -42.84 10.23
N ASN A 51 32.58 -43.77 11.19
CA ASN A 51 31.57 -44.84 11.17
C ASN A 51 30.33 -44.54 12.05
N ALA A 52 30.10 -43.28 12.40
CA ALA A 52 28.92 -42.88 13.16
C ALA A 52 27.67 -42.94 12.26
N ILE A 53 26.66 -43.71 12.67
CA ILE A 53 25.39 -43.82 11.94
C ILE A 53 24.65 -42.49 12.01
N VAL A 54 24.48 -41.83 10.87
CA VAL A 54 23.71 -40.58 10.76
C VAL A 54 22.23 -40.91 10.67
N LEU A 55 21.42 -40.29 11.53
CA LEU A 55 19.98 -40.46 11.50
C LEU A 55 19.38 -39.79 10.27
N HIS A 56 18.25 -40.30 9.79
CA HIS A 56 17.61 -39.79 8.57
C HIS A 56 17.22 -38.30 8.62
N GLU A 57 16.95 -37.76 9.82
CA GLU A 57 16.66 -36.33 10.04
C GLU A 57 17.90 -35.44 9.96
N ASP A 58 19.07 -35.99 10.29
CA ASP A 58 20.36 -35.28 10.30
C ASP A 58 21.16 -35.48 9.01
N LYS A 59 20.59 -36.21 8.04
CA LYS A 59 21.27 -36.47 6.76
C LYS A 59 21.33 -35.20 5.93
N GLN A 60 22.50 -34.55 5.95
CA GLN A 60 22.80 -33.44 5.06
C GLN A 60 22.98 -33.96 3.63
N TYR A 61 22.05 -33.62 2.75
CA TYR A 61 22.07 -34.04 1.34
C TYR A 61 22.89 -33.12 0.44
N TYR A 62 23.13 -31.88 0.87
CA TYR A 62 23.80 -30.85 0.09
C TYR A 62 24.88 -30.15 0.93
N PRO A 63 26.03 -29.81 0.32
CA PRO A 63 27.09 -29.05 0.98
C PRO A 63 26.64 -27.62 1.28
N GLU A 64 27.26 -27.01 2.29
CA GLU A 64 26.97 -25.63 2.69
C GLU A 64 27.35 -24.64 1.59
N ALA A 65 26.64 -23.50 1.52
CA ALA A 65 26.83 -22.52 0.44
C ALA A 65 28.23 -21.88 0.43
N GLU A 66 28.88 -21.77 1.59
CA GLU A 66 30.25 -21.26 1.73
C GLU A 66 31.28 -22.20 1.06
N GLU A 67 31.08 -23.52 1.11
CA GLU A 67 31.98 -24.49 0.50
C GLU A 67 31.90 -24.45 -1.04
N VAL A 68 30.69 -24.24 -1.58
CA VAL A 68 30.46 -24.17 -3.02
C VAL A 68 30.96 -22.85 -3.62
N TYR A 69 30.73 -21.73 -2.94
CA TYR A 69 30.97 -20.39 -3.50
C TYR A 69 32.14 -19.62 -2.88
N GLY A 70 32.73 -20.10 -1.79
CA GLY A 70 34.02 -19.68 -1.21
C GLY A 70 34.19 -18.17 -1.00
N ASN A 71 34.74 -17.49 -2.00
CA ASN A 71 35.04 -16.05 -1.94
C ASN A 71 33.82 -15.13 -2.13
N ALA A 72 32.62 -15.68 -2.31
CA ALA A 72 31.39 -14.92 -2.51
C ALA A 72 30.58 -14.78 -1.22
N GLU A 73 29.98 -13.61 -1.00
CA GLU A 73 29.04 -13.39 0.09
C GLU A 73 27.72 -14.10 -0.22
N THR A 74 27.36 -15.08 0.61
CA THR A 74 26.08 -15.79 0.49
C THR A 74 25.12 -15.29 1.56
N LEU A 75 24.00 -14.69 1.13
CA LEU A 75 22.93 -14.21 2.00
C LEU A 75 21.66 -15.02 1.74
N VAL A 76 21.10 -15.62 2.79
CA VAL A 76 19.78 -16.28 2.74
C VAL A 76 18.75 -15.32 3.30
N GLN A 77 17.78 -14.92 2.48
CA GLN A 77 16.65 -14.06 2.87
C GLN A 77 15.36 -14.85 2.67
N GLU A 78 14.74 -15.27 3.78
CA GLU A 78 13.49 -16.03 3.77
C GLU A 78 12.25 -15.14 3.64
N GLU A 79 12.32 -13.92 4.19
CA GLU A 79 11.23 -12.95 4.21
C GLU A 79 11.64 -11.62 3.57
N ASP A 80 10.65 -10.93 3.00
CA ASP A 80 10.84 -9.61 2.41
C ASP A 80 11.16 -8.56 3.49
N ALA A 81 12.15 -7.72 3.20
CA ALA A 81 12.50 -6.59 4.07
C ALA A 81 11.46 -5.44 4.05
N ILE A 82 10.55 -5.42 3.08
CA ILE A 82 9.57 -4.35 2.85
C ILE A 82 8.17 -4.98 2.83
N PRO A 83 7.23 -4.52 3.68
CA PRO A 83 5.86 -5.02 3.63
C PRO A 83 5.14 -4.56 2.36
N ILE A 84 4.17 -5.34 1.89
CA ILE A 84 3.37 -5.03 0.69
C ILE A 84 2.59 -3.70 0.79
N THR A 85 2.39 -3.18 1.99
CA THR A 85 1.72 -1.89 2.25
C THR A 85 2.57 -0.68 1.86
N THR A 86 3.91 -0.82 1.87
CA THR A 86 4.83 0.26 1.52
C THR A 86 5.22 0.16 0.04
N PRO A 87 4.93 1.20 -0.77
CA PRO A 87 5.28 1.18 -2.17
C PRO A 87 6.81 1.25 -2.35
N ILE A 88 7.33 0.53 -3.34
CA ILE A 88 8.76 0.56 -3.70
C ILE A 88 9.21 1.97 -4.09
N ILE A 89 8.36 2.71 -4.82
CA ILE A 89 8.58 4.13 -5.12
C ILE A 89 7.55 4.94 -4.35
N ALA A 90 8.01 5.66 -3.33
CA ALA A 90 7.14 6.50 -2.52
C ALA A 90 6.57 7.66 -3.37
N PRO A 91 5.24 7.87 -3.38
CA PRO A 91 4.65 9.02 -4.05
C PRO A 91 5.04 10.31 -3.33
N VAL A 92 5.09 11.42 -4.07
CA VAL A 92 5.38 12.74 -3.51
C VAL A 92 4.23 13.17 -2.59
N LYS A 93 4.45 13.08 -1.27
CA LYS A 93 3.51 13.57 -0.27
C LYS A 93 3.63 15.09 -0.16
N LYS A 94 2.52 15.80 -0.36
CA LYS A 94 2.43 17.24 -0.08
C LYS A 94 1.77 17.44 1.27
N TYR A 95 2.50 18.04 2.19
CA TYR A 95 2.00 18.39 3.50
C TYR A 95 1.43 19.80 3.45
N ASP A 96 0.12 19.90 3.23
CA ASP A 96 -0.59 21.17 3.16
C ASP A 96 -1.67 21.17 4.26
N PHE A 97 -1.36 21.83 5.37
CA PHE A 97 -2.22 21.91 6.54
C PHE A 97 -3.02 23.22 6.61
N ASP A 98 -2.57 24.22 5.86
CA ASP A 98 -3.15 25.56 5.82
C ASP A 98 -3.93 25.75 4.52
N ALA A 99 -5.13 26.30 4.60
CA ALA A 99 -5.90 26.74 3.45
C ALA A 99 -5.32 28.06 2.93
N GLN A 100 -4.13 28.01 2.33
CA GLN A 100 -3.50 29.19 1.73
C GLN A 100 -3.97 29.41 0.29
N GLU A 101 -4.41 30.63 -0.01
CA GLU A 101 -4.68 31.03 -1.39
C GLU A 101 -3.34 31.20 -2.14
N LYS A 102 -3.16 30.44 -3.24
CA LYS A 102 -1.91 30.47 -4.04
C LYS A 102 -1.77 31.72 -4.87
N GLU A 103 -2.90 32.30 -5.26
CA GLU A 103 -2.97 33.48 -6.10
C GLU A 103 -3.44 34.67 -5.27
N ILE A 104 -2.96 35.85 -5.65
CA ILE A 104 -3.36 37.10 -5.01
C ILE A 104 -4.84 37.34 -5.34
N PRO A 105 -5.73 37.46 -4.34
CA PRO A 105 -7.14 37.65 -4.61
C PRO A 105 -7.41 39.03 -5.21
N LYS A 106 -8.48 39.12 -5.99
CA LYS A 106 -8.96 40.39 -6.53
C LYS A 106 -9.72 41.14 -5.43
N THR A 107 -9.22 42.32 -5.08
CA THR A 107 -9.79 43.20 -4.06
C THR A 107 -10.42 44.44 -4.68
N THR A 108 -11.30 45.10 -3.92
CA THR A 108 -11.92 46.38 -4.31
C THR A 108 -10.92 47.54 -4.34
N PHE A 109 -9.82 47.43 -3.57
CA PHE A 109 -8.72 48.39 -3.55
C PHE A 109 -7.48 47.84 -4.27
N ASN A 110 -6.57 48.75 -4.67
CA ASN A 110 -5.28 48.38 -5.26
C ASN A 110 -4.21 48.18 -4.17
N PHE A 111 -3.36 47.14 -4.30
CA PHE A 111 -2.23 46.88 -3.40
C PHE A 111 -1.24 48.04 -3.31
N GLU A 112 -1.04 48.81 -4.39
CA GLU A 112 -0.20 50.01 -4.35
C GLU A 112 -0.77 51.08 -3.40
N PHE A 113 -2.10 51.24 -3.40
CA PHE A 113 -2.78 52.16 -2.48
C PHE A 113 -2.62 51.70 -1.02
N LEU A 114 -2.73 50.40 -0.75
CA LEU A 114 -2.51 49.84 0.59
C LEU A 114 -1.06 50.08 1.05
N GLY A 115 -0.06 49.89 0.18
CA GLY A 115 1.34 50.20 0.48
C GLY A 115 1.56 51.68 0.81
N ASN A 116 0.93 52.58 0.05
CA ASN A 116 0.97 54.02 0.30
C ASN A 116 0.23 54.47 1.57
N LEU A 117 -0.72 53.67 2.07
CA LEU A 117 -1.38 53.87 3.35
C LEU A 117 -0.49 53.40 4.51
N SER A 118 0.21 52.27 4.33
CA SER A 118 1.13 51.69 5.30
C SER A 118 2.35 52.59 5.61
N SER A 119 2.75 53.46 4.68
CA SER A 119 3.82 54.44 4.92
C SER A 119 3.41 55.61 5.85
N LYS A 120 2.11 55.79 6.13
CA LYS A 120 1.59 56.88 6.96
C LYS A 120 1.00 56.32 8.26
N PRO A 121 1.73 56.39 9.39
CA PRO A 121 1.29 55.78 10.64
C PRO A 121 -0.06 56.34 11.14
N ASP A 122 -0.36 57.62 10.87
CA ASP A 122 -1.64 58.26 11.23
C ASP A 122 -2.87 57.62 10.56
N ARG A 123 -2.66 56.81 9.52
CA ARG A 123 -3.72 56.14 8.76
C ARG A 123 -3.86 54.65 9.10
N ILE A 124 -3.02 54.12 9.99
CA ILE A 124 -3.05 52.72 10.42
C ILE A 124 -3.69 52.64 11.80
N ARG A 125 -4.58 51.67 12.00
CA ARG A 125 -5.15 51.35 13.32
C ARG A 125 -4.96 49.87 13.62
N ASN A 126 -4.27 49.56 14.70
CA ASN A 126 -4.09 48.20 15.20
C ASN A 126 -5.27 47.85 16.10
N LEU A 127 -6.11 46.91 15.67
CA LEU A 127 -7.30 46.46 16.38
C LEU A 127 -7.19 44.95 16.63
N ALA A 128 -7.59 44.52 17.83
CA ALA A 128 -7.70 43.11 18.18
C ALA A 128 -9.15 42.80 18.54
N VAL A 129 -9.69 41.73 17.98
CA VAL A 129 -11.06 41.26 18.27
C VAL A 129 -10.96 40.09 19.25
N CYS A 130 -11.34 40.35 20.50
CA CYS A 130 -11.33 39.37 21.58
C CYS A 130 -12.74 39.17 22.15
N GLY A 131 -13.02 37.99 22.71
CA GLY A 131 -14.33 37.66 23.25
C GLY A 131 -14.47 36.17 23.55
N HIS A 132 -15.58 35.78 24.15
CA HIS A 132 -15.85 34.40 24.57
C HIS A 132 -15.94 33.41 23.39
N LEU A 133 -15.91 32.11 23.68
CA LEU A 133 -15.97 31.05 22.68
C LEU A 133 -17.30 31.12 21.90
N HIS A 134 -17.25 30.91 20.59
CA HIS A 134 -18.40 30.94 19.67
C HIS A 134 -19.26 32.23 19.66
N HIS A 135 -18.71 33.38 20.03
CA HIS A 135 -19.38 34.69 19.91
C HIS A 135 -19.27 35.35 18.52
N GLY A 136 -18.92 34.60 17.46
CA GLY A 136 -18.87 35.13 16.09
C GLY A 136 -17.70 36.08 15.78
N LYS A 137 -16.59 35.98 16.52
CA LYS A 137 -15.38 36.80 16.29
C LYS A 137 -14.81 36.61 14.88
N THR A 138 -14.68 35.35 14.47
CA THR A 138 -14.24 34.92 13.13
C THR A 138 -15.22 35.46 12.08
N LEU A 139 -16.52 35.19 12.24
CA LEU A 139 -17.57 35.65 11.33
C LEU A 139 -17.59 37.19 11.16
N PHE A 140 -17.35 37.93 12.23
CA PHE A 140 -17.24 39.39 12.16
C PHE A 140 -16.07 39.86 11.28
N MET A 141 -14.91 39.20 11.39
CA MET A 141 -13.77 39.48 10.50
C MET A 141 -14.04 39.02 9.07
N ASP A 142 -14.73 37.89 8.89
CA ASP A 142 -15.06 37.35 7.58
C ASP A 142 -16.00 38.30 6.80
N MET A 143 -16.88 39.05 7.49
CA MET A 143 -17.70 40.09 6.87
C MET A 143 -16.84 41.19 6.19
N PHE A 144 -15.74 41.61 6.82
CA PHE A 144 -14.82 42.58 6.20
C PHE A 144 -14.08 42.00 5.00
N VAL A 145 -13.77 40.71 5.03
CA VAL A 145 -13.16 40.03 3.88
C VAL A 145 -14.13 39.97 2.71
N GLN A 146 -15.40 39.62 2.96
CA GLN A 146 -16.43 39.56 1.93
C GLN A 146 -16.64 40.91 1.22
N GLU A 147 -16.60 42.01 1.98
CA GLU A 147 -16.73 43.37 1.42
C GLU A 147 -15.48 43.79 0.60
N THR A 148 -14.30 43.36 1.01
CA THR A 148 -13.04 43.79 0.37
C THR A 148 -12.63 42.93 -0.83
N HIS A 149 -13.05 41.67 -0.87
CA HIS A 149 -12.66 40.71 -1.89
C HIS A 149 -13.81 40.48 -2.88
N THR A 150 -13.58 40.77 -4.16
CA THR A 150 -14.56 40.62 -5.24
C THR A 150 -14.64 39.15 -5.71
N LYS A 151 -14.84 38.22 -4.78
CA LYS A 151 -15.02 36.79 -5.04
C LYS A 151 -16.51 36.47 -5.05
N SER A 152 -16.92 35.48 -5.83
CA SER A 152 -18.28 34.93 -5.72
C SER A 152 -18.36 34.08 -4.45
N TRP A 153 -19.05 34.58 -3.45
CA TRP A 153 -19.31 33.88 -2.19
C TRP A 153 -20.64 33.14 -2.29
N ASP A 154 -20.68 31.88 -1.87
CA ASP A 154 -21.94 31.13 -1.80
C ASP A 154 -22.62 31.44 -0.46
N PRO A 155 -23.81 32.08 -0.44
CA PRO A 155 -24.49 32.41 0.81
C PRO A 155 -24.96 31.17 1.58
N ALA A 156 -25.00 29.99 0.97
CA ALA A 156 -25.38 28.75 1.64
C ALA A 156 -24.25 28.13 2.47
N VAL A 157 -22.99 28.54 2.22
CA VAL A 157 -21.81 27.98 2.88
C VAL A 157 -21.19 29.01 3.82
N GLU A 158 -21.00 28.64 5.08
CA GLU A 158 -20.28 29.49 6.03
C GLU A 158 -18.79 29.54 5.65
N HIS A 159 -18.36 30.70 5.16
CA HIS A 159 -16.97 30.93 4.78
C HIS A 159 -16.17 31.51 5.95
N LYS A 160 -15.47 30.64 6.68
CA LYS A 160 -14.50 31.02 7.72
C LYS A 160 -13.14 31.33 7.08
N TYR A 161 -12.85 32.62 6.85
CA TYR A 161 -11.65 33.06 6.14
C TYR A 161 -10.45 33.23 7.08
N THR A 162 -10.70 33.70 8.30
CA THR A 162 -9.65 33.92 9.30
C THR A 162 -9.11 32.63 9.95
N ASP A 163 -9.88 31.54 9.90
CA ASP A 163 -9.42 30.20 10.31
C ASP A 163 -8.68 29.56 9.13
N THR A 164 -7.35 29.57 9.13
CA THR A 164 -6.57 29.07 7.98
C THR A 164 -6.30 27.58 8.09
N ARG A 165 -6.13 27.04 9.31
CA ARG A 165 -5.75 25.64 9.47
C ARG A 165 -6.95 24.72 9.31
N LYS A 166 -6.69 23.51 8.80
CA LYS A 166 -7.74 22.47 8.64
C LYS A 166 -8.36 22.06 9.98
N ASP A 167 -7.56 21.94 11.03
CA ASP A 167 -8.03 21.55 12.36
C ASP A 167 -8.90 22.62 13.03
N GLU A 168 -8.72 23.89 12.68
CA GLU A 168 -9.58 24.99 13.17
C GLU A 168 -10.98 24.89 12.55
N LYS A 169 -11.06 24.57 11.24
CA LYS A 169 -12.33 24.42 10.52
C LYS A 169 -13.11 23.17 10.92
N GLU A 170 -12.42 22.06 11.20
CA GLU A 170 -13.07 20.79 11.57
C GLU A 170 -13.65 20.79 12.99
N ARG A 171 -13.10 21.60 13.89
CA ARG A 171 -13.52 21.66 15.31
C ARG A 171 -14.79 22.47 15.55
N MET A 172 -15.27 23.23 14.56
CA MET A 172 -16.43 24.11 14.68
C MET A 172 -17.48 23.81 13.61
#